data_AF-A0A818TUJ3-F1
#
_entry.id   AF-A0A818TUJ3-F1
#
_cell.length_a   1.000
_cell.length_b   1.000
_cell.length_c   1.000
_cell.angle_alpha   90.00
_cell.angle_beta   90.00
_cell.angle_gamma   90.00
#
_symmetry.space_group_name_H-M   'P 1'
#
loop_
_entity.id
_entity.type
_entity.pdbx_description
1 polymer ?
#
loop_
_entity_poly.entity_id
_entity_poly.type
_entity_poly.pdbx_seq_one_letter_code
_entity_poly.pdbx_strand_id
1 'polypeptide(L)' 'MWTQVSPSKLESSDSDYVENKHPPGMTGVGGCWMWQFYTDKAANYLISFVNKRPWEDSAIQRVEIEVIVKDQ' A
#
# COMPACT_ATOMS: atom_id res chain seq x y z
N MET A 1 -9.26 3.42 4.80
CA MET A 1 -7.93 3.93 4.41
C MET A 1 -7.02 2.73 4.33
N TRP A 2 -6.19 2.68 3.31
CA TRP A 2 -5.21 1.61 3.21
C TRP A 2 -3.99 1.92 4.07
N THR A 3 -3.50 0.91 4.77
CA THR A 3 -2.33 1.03 5.66
C THR A 3 -1.44 -0.19 5.46
N GLN A 4 -0.14 0.03 5.32
CA GLN A 4 0.85 -1.04 5.33
C GLN A 4 0.95 -1.62 6.75
N VAL A 5 0.82 -2.95 6.86
CA VAL A 5 0.94 -3.71 8.13
C VAL A 5 1.87 -4.90 7.96
N SER A 6 2.85 -4.77 7.07
CA SER A 6 3.71 -5.86 6.63
C SER A 6 4.54 -6.41 7.79
N PRO A 7 4.68 -7.74 7.91
CA PRO A 7 5.57 -8.35 8.89
C PRO A 7 7.05 -8.28 8.46
N SER A 8 7.33 -7.98 7.19
CA SER A 8 8.70 -7.86 6.65
C SER A 8 9.28 -6.46 6.92
N LYS A 9 10.61 -6.37 7.04
CA LYS A 9 11.36 -5.11 7.27
C LYS A 9 11.43 -4.19 6.03
N LEU A 10 10.60 -4.41 5.02
CA LEU A 10 10.54 -3.56 3.84
C LEU A 10 9.49 -2.47 4.08
N GLU A 11 9.95 -1.37 4.66
CA GLU A 11 9.11 -0.18 4.90
C GLU A 11 8.96 0.62 3.60
N SER A 12 7.78 1.21 3.40
CA SER A 12 7.60 2.17 2.32
C SER A 12 8.40 3.43 2.61
N SER A 13 9.10 3.94 1.59
CA SER A 13 9.81 5.21 1.69
C SER A 13 8.85 6.40 1.59
N ASP A 14 7.71 6.19 0.94
CA ASP A 14 6.68 7.19 0.71
C ASP A 14 5.33 6.53 0.44
N SER A 15 4.24 7.27 0.71
CA SER A 15 2.89 6.86 0.35
C SER A 15 2.01 8.07 0.01
N ASP A 16 1.41 8.05 -1.17
CA ASP A 16 0.54 9.10 -1.66
C ASP A 16 -0.86 8.57 -2.00
N TYR A 17 -1.87 9.41 -1.82
CA TYR A 17 -3.20 9.17 -2.37
C TYR A 17 -3.38 9.97 -3.66
N VAL A 18 -3.67 9.25 -4.74
CA VAL A 18 -3.89 9.81 -6.08
C VAL A 18 -5.35 9.63 -6.44
N GLU A 19 -6.07 10.73 -6.61
CA GLU A 19 -7.46 10.71 -7.07
C GLU A 19 -7.55 10.15 -8.50
N ASN A 20 -8.59 9.37 -8.77
CA ASN A 20 -8.84 8.88 -10.12
C ASN A 20 -9.14 10.05 -11.05
N LYS A 21 -8.73 9.99 -12.33
CA LYS A 21 -9.11 11.02 -13.30
C LYS A 21 -10.63 11.15 -13.37
N HIS A 22 -11.12 12.39 -13.27
CA HIS A 22 -12.54 12.71 -13.25
C HIS A 22 -12.81 14.06 -13.94
N PRO A 23 -14.05 14.29 -14.44
CA PRO A 23 -14.46 15.61 -14.93
C PRO A 23 -14.34 16.70 -13.85
N PRO A 24 -14.11 17.97 -14.24
CA PRO A 24 -14.05 19.08 -13.29
C PRO A 24 -15.34 19.23 -12.49
N GLY A 25 -15.21 19.58 -11.20
CA GLY A 25 -16.34 19.82 -10.30
C GLY A 25 -16.91 18.58 -9.61
N MET A 26 -16.32 17.40 -9.83
CA MET A 26 -16.66 16.20 -9.05
C MET A 26 -15.76 16.09 -7.82
N THR A 27 -16.35 15.75 -6.66
CA THR A 27 -15.64 15.50 -5.41
C THR A 27 -15.95 14.10 -4.90
N GLY A 28 -14.98 13.43 -4.29
CA GLY A 28 -15.19 12.12 -3.66
C GLY A 28 -15.26 10.94 -4.63
N VAL A 29 -14.64 11.06 -5.82
CA VAL A 29 -14.61 10.00 -6.85
C VAL A 29 -13.73 8.79 -6.51
N GLY A 30 -13.19 8.76 -5.30
CA GLY A 30 -12.19 7.78 -4.90
C GLY A 30 -10.85 7.98 -5.63
N GLY A 31 -9.99 6.98 -5.52
CA GLY A 31 -8.61 7.08 -5.94
C GLY A 31 -7.83 5.83 -5.58
N CYS A 32 -6.53 5.89 -5.84
CA CYS A 32 -5.57 4.84 -5.54
C CYS A 32 -4.59 5.34 -4.49
N TRP A 33 -4.16 4.44 -3.61
CA TRP A 33 -2.99 4.68 -2.78
C TRP A 33 -1.77 4.11 -3.50
N MET A 34 -0.70 4.89 -3.57
CA MET A 34 0.56 4.54 -4.21
C MET A 34 1.63 4.47 -3.13
N TRP A 35 2.33 3.33 -3.03
CA TRP A 35 3.45 3.14 -2.13
C TRP A 35 4.72 2.90 -2.92
N GLN A 36 5.82 3.48 -2.47
CA GLN A 36 7.14 3.25 -3.03
C GLN A 36 8.01 2.50 -2.03
N PHE A 37 8.76 1.53 -2.53
CA PHE A 37 9.65 0.68 -1.74
C PHE A 37 11.04 0.65 -2.38
N TYR A 38 12.07 0.71 -1.55
CA TYR A 38 13.47 0.59 -1.99
C TYR A 38 14.17 -0.47 -1.13
N THR A 39 14.93 -1.34 -1.78
CA THR A 39 15.80 -2.31 -1.12
C THR A 39 17.02 -2.60 -1.97
N ASP A 40 18.16 -2.82 -1.32
CA ASP A 40 19.41 -3.27 -1.90
C ASP A 40 19.70 -4.74 -1.58
N LYS A 41 18.79 -5.42 -0.86
CA LYS A 41 18.95 -6.80 -0.40
C LYS A 41 18.09 -7.75 -1.21
N ALA A 42 18.71 -8.81 -1.72
CA ALA A 42 17.99 -9.97 -2.23
C ALA A 42 17.33 -10.73 -1.08
N ALA A 43 16.02 -10.90 -1.18
CA ALA A 43 15.19 -11.63 -0.24
C ALA A 43 13.77 -11.79 -0.81
N ASN A 44 12.98 -12.63 -0.15
CA ASN A 44 11.54 -12.67 -0.35
C ASN A 44 10.89 -11.78 0.70
N TYR A 45 10.18 -10.75 0.24
CA TYR A 45 9.43 -9.83 1.07
C TYR A 45 7.94 -10.11 0.97
N LEU A 46 7.29 -10.28 2.10
CA LEU A 46 5.84 -10.29 2.19
C LEU A 46 5.36 -8.90 2.59
N ILE A 47 4.65 -8.22 1.69
CA ILE A 47 4.06 -6.90 1.91
C ILE A 47 2.56 -7.08 2.11
N SER A 48 2.05 -6.61 3.24
CA SER A 48 0.63 -6.70 3.61
C SER A 48 0.02 -5.32 3.79
N PHE A 49 -1.17 -5.13 3.23
CA PHE A 49 -1.97 -3.92 3.36
C PHE A 49 -3.34 -4.27 3.92
N VAL A 50 -3.89 -3.40 4.77
CA VAL A 50 -5.28 -3.49 5.24
C VAL A 50 -6.04 -2.22 4.91
N ASN A 51 -7.29 -2.37 4.48
CA ASN A 51 -8.22 -1.26 4.35
C ASN A 51 -9.10 -1.22 5.58
N LYS A 52 -8.95 -0.19 6.40
CA LYS A 52 -9.81 0.04 7.56
C LYS A 52 -9.95 1.52 7.86
N ARG A 53 -10.97 1.91 8.63
CA ARG A 53 -10.96 3.24 9.24
C ARG A 53 -10.02 3.21 10.45
N PRO A 54 -9.25 4.27 10.72
CA PRO A 54 -8.32 4.28 11.85
C PRO A 54 -8.95 3.99 13.21
N TRP A 55 -10.23 4.34 13.38
CA TRP A 55 -11.02 4.14 14.60
C TRP A 55 -11.83 2.83 14.63
N GLU A 56 -11.71 1.97 13.62
CA GLU A 56 -12.37 0.66 13.59
C GLU A 56 -11.38 -0.46 13.92
N ASP A 57 -11.85 -1.45 14.67
CA ASP A 57 -11.04 -2.60 15.09
C ASP A 57 -10.81 -3.60 13.96
N SER A 58 -11.82 -3.76 13.09
CA SER A 58 -11.80 -4.75 12.01
C SER A 58 -11.45 -4.09 10.67
N ALA A 59 -10.60 -4.76 9.90
CA ALA A 59 -10.37 -4.38 8.51
C ALA A 59 -11.46 -4.96 7.61
N ILE A 60 -11.87 -4.18 6.61
CA ILE A 60 -12.84 -4.64 5.60
C ILE A 60 -12.16 -5.39 4.45
N GLN A 61 -10.85 -5.20 4.28
CA GLN A 61 -10.07 -5.88 3.26
C GLN A 61 -8.61 -6.02 3.69
N ARG A 62 -7.97 -7.11 3.25
CA ARG A 62 -6.53 -7.33 3.33
C ARG A 62 -6.01 -7.74 1.96
N VAL A 63 -4.82 -7.26 1.61
CA VAL A 63 -4.08 -7.67 0.41
C VAL A 63 -2.66 -8.02 0.84
N GLU A 64 -2.14 -9.12 0.30
CA GLU A 64 -0.78 -9.59 0.54
C GLU A 64 -0.08 -9.78 -0.80
N ILE A 65 1.16 -9.31 -0.89
CA ILE A 65 1.97 -9.31 -2.09
C ILE A 65 3.33 -9.89 -1.73
N GLU A 66 3.73 -10.96 -2.43
CA GLU A 66 5.07 -11.50 -2.34
C GLU A 66 5.96 -10.83 -3.39
N VAL A 67 7.09 -10.25 -2.93
CA VAL A 67 8.09 -9.62 -3.78
C VAL A 67 9.40 -10.38 -3.63
N ILE A 68 9.88 -10.97 -4.71
CA ILE A 68 11.13 -11.73 -4.74
C ILE A 68 12.20 -10.87 -5.40
N VAL A 69 13.17 -10.41 -4.59
CA VAL A 69 14.36 -9.72 -5.08
C VAL A 69 15.49 -10.75 -5.17
N LYS A 70 16.06 -10.91 -6.35
CA LYS A 70 17.17 -11.84 -6.60
C LYS A 70 18.48 -11.05 -6.74
N ASP A 71 19.57 -11.65 -6.31
CA ASP A 71 20.90 -11.18 -6.66
C ASP A 71 21.07 -11.24 -8.18
N GLN A 72 21.82 -10.27 -8.74
CA GLN A 72 22.14 -10.22 -10.16
C GLN A 72 23.21 -11.23 -10.56
#